data_AF-A0A2X3JBD8-F1
#
_entry.id   AF-A0A2X3JBD8-F1
#
_cell.length_a   1.000
_cell.length_b   1.000
_cell.length_c   1.000
_cell.angle_alpha   90.00
_cell.angle_beta   90.00
_cell.angle_gamma   90.00
#
_symmetry.space_group_name_H-M   'P 1'
#
loop_
_entity.id
_entity.type
_entity.pdbx_description
1 polymer ?
#
loop_
_entity_poly.entity_id
_entity_poly.type
_entity_poly.pdbx_seq_one_letter_code
_entity_poly.pdbx_strand_id
1 'polypeptide(L)'
;MLTNSFRLGLIVFGWLLTFSGLCAQEIHFLPPKERPLPEVNRPWPKNHFLVLAYHDVEDSDPDQRYLAVRTSALNEQISWLLQNGYRAVGVQEILDAHRGGSELPAKAFLLTFDDGYSSFYTRVWPLLKAYNVPALWAPVGSWVDTPPGKKVDFGGLMTARDKFCHLGYGARA
;
A
#
# COMPACT_ATOMS: atom_id res chain seq x y z
N MET A 1 -20.00 21.48 -65.64
CA MET A 1 -19.78 22.73 -64.86
C MET A 1 -20.15 22.43 -63.42
N LEU A 2 -19.22 22.52 -62.47
CA LEU A 2 -19.54 22.28 -61.05
C LEU A 2 -20.46 23.38 -60.53
N THR A 3 -21.53 23.00 -59.85
CA THR A 3 -22.45 23.94 -59.19
C THR A 3 -21.71 24.70 -58.08
N ASN A 4 -22.09 25.97 -57.86
CA ASN A 4 -21.45 26.82 -56.84
C ASN A 4 -21.46 26.19 -55.44
N SER A 5 -22.46 25.38 -55.11
CA SER A 5 -22.55 24.63 -53.85
C SER A 5 -21.43 23.61 -53.66
N PHE A 6 -21.02 22.91 -54.72
CA PHE A 6 -19.93 21.93 -54.63
C PHE A 6 -18.56 22.60 -54.47
N ARG A 7 -18.34 23.73 -55.14
CA ARG A 7 -17.12 24.53 -54.96
C ARG A 7 -16.99 25.08 -53.55
N LEU A 8 -18.09 25.54 -52.96
CA LEU A 8 -18.12 26.00 -51.57
C LEU A 8 -17.83 24.86 -50.59
N GLY A 9 -18.39 23.66 -50.85
CA GLY A 9 -18.12 22.47 -50.06
C GLY A 9 -16.64 22.06 -50.06
N LEU A 10 -15.98 22.09 -51.22
CA LEU A 10 -14.54 21.80 -51.34
C LEU A 10 -13.68 22.82 -50.58
N ILE A 11 -14.05 24.10 -50.60
CA ILE A 11 -13.34 25.13 -49.83
C ILE A 11 -13.51 24.88 -48.33
N VAL A 12 -14.73 24.65 -47.85
CA VAL A 12 -14.97 24.37 -46.42
C VAL A 12 -14.24 23.10 -45.97
N PHE A 13 -14.25 22.05 -46.79
CA PHE A 13 -13.53 20.81 -46.49
C PHE A 13 -12.01 21.01 -46.48
N GLY A 14 -11.48 21.81 -47.41
CA GLY A 14 -10.06 22.20 -47.41
C GLY A 14 -9.67 23.01 -46.17
N TRP A 15 -10.53 23.93 -45.71
CA TRP A 15 -10.32 24.68 -44.48
C TRP A 15 -10.38 23.80 -43.23
N LEU A 16 -11.26 22.80 -43.19
CA LEU A 16 -11.32 21.82 -42.09
C LEU A 16 -10.05 20.95 -42.02
N LEU A 17 -9.48 20.57 -43.16
CA LEU A 17 -8.23 19.80 -43.22
C LEU A 17 -6.98 20.60 -42.84
N THR A 18 -6.95 21.91 -43.13
CA THR A 18 -5.83 22.76 -42.69
C THR A 18 -5.92 23.14 -41.22
N PHE A 19 -7.13 23.28 -40.67
CA PHE A 19 -7.33 23.55 -39.23
C PHE A 19 -6.97 22.35 -38.34
N SER A 20 -7.16 21.11 -38.80
CA SER A 20 -6.78 19.93 -38.03
C SER A 20 -5.26 19.77 -37.89
N GLY A 21 -4.48 20.29 -38.84
CA GLY A 21 -3.01 20.34 -38.75
C GLY A 21 -2.46 21.39 -37.77
N LEU A 22 -3.24 22.44 -37.46
CA LEU A 22 -2.86 23.50 -36.51
C LEU A 22 -2.97 23.06 -35.03
N CYS A 23 -3.60 21.92 -34.75
CA CYS A 23 -3.68 21.33 -33.41
C CYS A 23 -2.56 20.30 -33.14
N ALA A 24 -1.60 20.13 -34.06
CA ALA A 24 -0.45 19.27 -33.81
C ALA A 24 0.44 19.93 -32.76
N GLN A 25 0.44 19.37 -31.55
CA GLN A 25 1.25 19.84 -30.44
C GLN A 25 2.73 19.80 -30.81
N GLU A 26 3.44 20.92 -30.74
CA GLU A 26 4.89 20.96 -30.96
C GLU A 26 5.57 20.00 -29.99
N ILE A 27 6.31 19.02 -30.52
CA ILE A 27 7.11 18.12 -29.68
C ILE A 27 8.30 18.94 -29.17
N HIS A 28 8.15 19.50 -27.97
CA HIS A 28 9.21 20.25 -27.31
C HIS A 28 10.28 19.28 -26.78
N PHE A 29 11.52 19.45 -27.22
CA PHE A 29 12.66 18.71 -26.67
C PHE A 29 12.94 19.18 -25.24
N LEU A 30 12.70 18.30 -24.25
CA LEU A 30 13.07 18.53 -22.84
C LEU A 30 14.51 18.06 -22.59
N PRO A 31 15.49 18.97 -22.41
CA PRO A 31 16.86 18.59 -22.13
C PRO A 31 16.95 17.82 -20.80
N PRO A 32 17.93 16.91 -20.64
CA PRO A 32 18.02 16.04 -19.45
C PRO A 32 17.97 16.77 -18.10
N LYS A 33 18.46 18.01 -18.02
CA LYS A 33 18.46 18.84 -16.79
C LYS A 33 17.06 19.35 -16.41
N GLU A 34 16.16 19.47 -17.38
CA GLU A 34 14.81 19.98 -17.20
C GLU A 34 13.77 18.85 -17.09
N ARG A 35 14.21 17.59 -17.22
CA ARG A 35 13.34 16.44 -17.00
C ARG A 35 13.00 16.36 -15.50
N PRO A 36 11.74 16.10 -15.15
CA PRO A 36 11.38 15.85 -13.77
C PRO A 36 12.19 14.66 -13.24
N LEU A 37 12.80 14.85 -12.07
CA LEU A 37 13.47 13.74 -11.40
C LEU A 37 12.45 12.64 -11.13
N PRO A 38 12.77 11.38 -11.48
CA PRO A 38 12.02 10.22 -11.00
C PRO A 38 11.85 10.31 -9.48
N GLU A 39 10.69 9.92 -8.95
CA GLU A 39 10.43 10.01 -7.51
C GLU A 39 11.53 9.34 -6.66
N VAL A 40 12.13 8.27 -7.17
CA VAL A 40 13.22 7.52 -6.52
C VAL A 40 14.47 8.38 -6.22
N ASN A 41 14.67 9.46 -6.98
CA ASN A 41 15.83 10.36 -6.85
C ASN A 41 15.51 11.60 -6.01
N ARG A 42 14.25 11.78 -5.57
CA ARG A 42 13.87 12.90 -4.72
C ARG A 42 14.36 12.65 -3.29
N PRO A 43 14.78 13.70 -2.56
CA PRO A 43 15.11 13.56 -1.15
C PRO A 43 13.88 13.08 -0.37
N TRP A 44 14.11 12.28 0.68
CA TRP A 44 13.02 11.83 1.54
C TRP A 44 12.33 13.04 2.19
N PRO A 45 11.01 13.20 2.03
CA PRO A 45 10.33 14.37 2.60
C PRO A 45 10.33 14.33 4.12
N LYS A 46 10.44 15.51 4.74
CA LYS A 46 10.42 15.65 6.21
C LYS A 46 9.13 15.07 6.80
N ASN A 47 9.25 14.32 7.89
CA ASN A 47 8.14 13.66 8.60
C ASN A 47 7.22 12.81 7.70
N HIS A 48 7.70 12.34 6.55
CA HIS A 48 7.01 11.34 5.75
C HIS A 48 7.45 9.93 6.13
N PHE A 49 6.53 8.99 5.99
CA PHE A 49 6.74 7.58 6.25
C PHE A 49 5.89 6.74 5.28
N LEU A 50 6.29 5.50 5.06
CA LEU A 50 5.47 4.52 4.35
C LEU A 50 4.59 3.76 5.33
N VAL A 51 3.39 3.38 4.89
CA VAL A 51 2.53 2.45 5.61
C VAL A 51 2.41 1.21 4.74
N LEU A 52 2.86 0.07 5.26
CA LEU A 52 2.80 -1.21 4.56
C LEU A 52 1.78 -2.10 5.28
N ALA A 53 0.65 -2.32 4.61
CA ALA A 53 -0.45 -3.11 5.14
C ALA A 53 -0.30 -4.58 4.74
N TYR A 54 -0.34 -5.43 5.75
CA TYR A 54 -0.37 -6.89 5.64
C TYR A 54 -1.65 -7.41 6.26
N HIS A 55 -2.11 -8.56 5.78
CA HIS A 55 -3.26 -9.25 6.36
C HIS A 55 -2.75 -10.58 6.92
N ASP A 56 -3.02 -11.68 6.24
CA ASP A 56 -2.62 -13.00 6.72
C ASP A 56 -1.19 -13.39 6.28
N VAL A 57 -0.60 -14.32 7.02
CA VAL A 57 0.74 -14.85 6.79
C VAL A 57 0.72 -16.37 6.93
N GLU A 58 1.13 -17.06 5.87
CA GLU A 58 1.10 -18.51 5.77
C GLU A 58 2.49 -19.08 5.40
N ASP A 59 2.80 -20.30 5.80
CA ASP A 59 4.12 -20.90 5.52
C ASP A 59 4.18 -21.53 4.10
N SER A 60 3.04 -22.02 3.63
CA SER A 60 2.84 -22.62 2.31
C SER A 60 2.21 -21.63 1.32
N ASP A 61 1.75 -22.12 0.17
CA ASP A 61 1.08 -21.28 -0.83
C ASP A 61 -0.12 -20.56 -0.22
N PRO A 62 -0.15 -19.21 -0.29
CA PRO A 62 -1.12 -18.40 0.43
C PRO A 62 -2.53 -18.57 -0.14
N ASP A 63 -3.50 -18.73 0.74
CA ASP A 63 -4.92 -18.71 0.36
C ASP A 63 -5.34 -17.30 -0.08
N GLN A 64 -5.69 -17.16 -1.37
CA GLN A 64 -6.05 -15.88 -1.97
C GLN A 64 -7.33 -15.26 -1.40
N ARG A 65 -8.15 -16.01 -0.66
CA ARG A 65 -9.36 -15.49 0.00
C ARG A 65 -9.05 -14.53 1.16
N TYR A 66 -7.86 -14.62 1.74
CA TYR A 66 -7.48 -13.89 2.96
C TYR A 66 -6.34 -12.88 2.73
N LEU A 67 -6.02 -12.55 1.48
CA LEU A 67 -4.92 -11.66 1.09
C LEU A 67 -3.62 -11.99 1.86
N ALA A 68 -3.08 -13.18 1.63
CA ALA A 68 -1.96 -13.68 2.40
C ALA A 68 -0.60 -13.54 1.68
N VAL A 69 0.47 -13.40 2.47
CA VAL A 69 1.87 -13.55 2.01
C VAL A 69 2.53 -14.75 2.67
N ARG A 70 3.58 -15.27 2.04
CA ARG A 70 4.39 -16.32 2.66
C ARG A 70 5.22 -15.77 3.82
N THR A 71 5.38 -16.52 4.90
CA THR A 71 6.25 -16.16 6.03
C THR A 71 7.68 -15.84 5.57
N SER A 72 8.21 -16.62 4.63
CA SER A 72 9.55 -16.38 4.04
C SER A 72 9.60 -15.06 3.29
N ALA A 73 8.55 -14.72 2.54
CA ALA A 73 8.47 -13.46 1.80
C ALA A 73 8.36 -12.26 2.74
N LEU A 74 7.58 -12.35 3.82
CA LEU A 74 7.53 -11.30 4.84
C LEU A 74 8.89 -11.09 5.49
N ASN A 75 9.59 -12.16 5.84
CA ASN A 75 10.93 -12.10 6.41
C ASN A 75 11.92 -11.42 5.44
N GLU A 76 11.89 -11.77 4.15
CA GLU A 76 12.69 -11.14 3.11
C GLU A 76 12.35 -9.65 2.94
N GLN A 77 11.07 -9.28 2.98
CA GLN A 77 10.61 -7.89 2.86
C GLN A 77 11.07 -7.02 4.02
N ILE A 78 10.91 -7.49 5.27
CA ILE A 78 11.41 -6.78 6.47
C ILE A 78 12.92 -6.62 6.38
N SER A 79 13.63 -7.70 6.06
CA SER A 79 15.09 -7.68 5.93
C SER A 79 15.55 -6.72 4.83
N TRP A 80 14.87 -6.71 3.68
CA TRP A 80 15.17 -5.81 2.57
C TRP A 80 14.99 -4.34 2.95
N LEU A 81 13.91 -3.99 3.65
CA LEU A 81 13.67 -2.62 4.11
C LEU A 81 14.83 -2.15 5.01
N LEU A 82 15.17 -2.95 6.03
CA LEU A 82 16.22 -2.63 6.97
C LEU A 82 17.59 -2.50 6.28
N GLN A 83 17.93 -3.42 5.38
CA GLN A 83 19.19 -3.39 4.61
C GLN A 83 19.28 -2.18 3.66
N ASN A 84 18.15 -1.67 3.16
CA ASN A 84 18.10 -0.50 2.28
C ASN A 84 17.96 0.84 3.04
N GLY A 85 18.19 0.81 4.35
CA GLY A 85 18.25 1.99 5.22
C GLY A 85 16.88 2.54 5.60
N TYR A 86 15.80 1.79 5.41
CA TYR A 86 14.50 2.15 5.97
C TYR A 86 14.50 1.94 7.48
N ARG A 87 13.75 2.78 8.19
CA ARG A 87 13.68 2.78 9.66
C ARG A 87 12.25 2.53 10.11
N ALA A 88 12.04 1.43 10.83
CA ALA A 88 10.73 1.14 11.37
C ALA A 88 10.39 2.15 12.48
N VAL A 89 9.16 2.64 12.49
CA VAL A 89 8.63 3.59 13.49
C VAL A 89 7.31 3.08 14.04
N GLY A 90 7.09 3.32 15.33
CA GLY A 90 5.81 3.05 15.99
C GLY A 90 4.79 4.17 15.80
N VAL A 91 3.53 3.86 16.10
CA VAL A 91 2.42 4.85 16.08
C VAL A 91 2.72 6.05 16.98
N GLN A 92 3.32 5.80 18.16
CA GLN A 92 3.64 6.89 19.09
C GLN A 92 4.65 7.88 18.51
N GLU A 93 5.71 7.40 17.84
CA GLU A 93 6.69 8.27 17.18
C GLU A 93 6.05 9.13 16.09
N ILE A 94 5.10 8.56 15.33
CA ILE A 94 4.33 9.29 14.32
C ILE A 94 3.47 10.37 14.98
N LEU A 95 2.78 10.06 16.07
CA LEU A 95 1.97 11.02 16.81
C LEU A 95 2.81 12.14 17.42
N ASP A 96 3.99 11.81 17.96
CA ASP A 96 4.91 12.78 18.53
C ASP A 96 5.46 13.74 17.47
N ALA A 97 5.90 13.20 16.33
CA ALA A 97 6.35 14.01 15.19
C ALA A 97 5.23 14.93 14.65
N HIS A 98 4.00 14.43 14.61
CA HIS A 98 2.83 15.21 14.21
C HIS A 98 2.55 16.38 15.18
N ARG A 99 2.78 16.18 16.48
CA ARG A 99 2.62 17.21 17.52
C ARG A 99 3.78 18.19 17.62
N GLY A 100 4.75 18.12 16.70
CA GLY A 100 5.96 18.96 16.72
C GLY A 100 7.03 18.49 17.71
N GLY A 101 6.95 17.24 18.16
CA GLY A 101 7.99 16.57 18.92
C GLY A 101 9.16 16.13 18.03
N SER A 102 9.77 14.99 18.38
CA SER A 102 10.91 14.45 17.63
C SER A 102 10.51 14.13 16.18
N GLU A 103 11.35 14.53 15.23
CA GLU A 103 11.12 14.28 13.80
C GLU A 103 11.27 12.78 13.47
N LEU A 104 10.51 12.31 12.48
CA LEU A 104 10.69 10.95 11.97
C LEU A 104 12.02 10.82 11.23
N PRO A 105 12.70 9.67 11.33
CA PRO A 105 13.90 9.41 10.55
C PRO A 105 13.59 9.43 9.04
N ALA A 106 14.59 9.76 8.23
CA ALA A 106 14.48 9.56 6.79
C ALA A 106 14.21 8.08 6.48
N LYS A 107 13.42 7.80 5.44
CA LYS A 107 12.96 6.45 5.07
C LYS A 107 12.19 5.75 6.21
N ALA A 108 11.44 6.49 7.00
CA ALA A 108 10.56 5.90 8.03
C ALA A 108 9.50 4.98 7.39
N PHE A 109 9.17 3.87 8.06
CA PHE A 109 8.05 3.01 7.68
C PHE A 109 7.33 2.45 8.91
N LEU A 110 6.02 2.24 8.77
CA LEU A 110 5.17 1.54 9.72
C LEU A 110 4.66 0.26 9.05
N LEU A 111 4.80 -0.87 9.75
CA LEU A 111 4.12 -2.11 9.38
C LEU A 111 2.75 -2.14 10.07
N THR A 112 1.70 -2.45 9.32
CA THR A 112 0.36 -2.68 9.86
C THR A 112 -0.12 -4.08 9.49
N PHE A 113 -0.83 -4.72 10.41
CA PHE A 113 -1.40 -6.05 10.26
C PHE A 113 -2.89 -6.01 10.59
N ASP A 114 -3.73 -6.29 9.61
CA ASP A 114 -5.17 -6.08 9.70
C ASP A 114 -5.91 -7.40 10.07
N ASP A 115 -7.22 -7.30 10.27
CA ASP A 115 -8.20 -8.38 10.48
C ASP A 115 -8.10 -9.19 11.78
N GLY A 116 -6.91 -9.31 12.36
CA GLY A 116 -6.72 -10.06 13.61
C GLY A 116 -6.45 -11.55 13.41
N TYR A 117 -5.81 -11.94 12.30
CA TYR A 117 -5.41 -13.32 12.07
C TYR A 117 -4.49 -13.87 13.18
N SER A 118 -4.63 -15.17 13.50
CA SER A 118 -3.79 -15.84 14.50
C SER A 118 -2.32 -15.91 14.07
N SER A 119 -2.07 -15.89 12.76
CA SER A 119 -0.74 -15.81 12.14
C SER A 119 0.08 -14.61 12.60
N PHE A 120 -0.57 -13.50 12.98
CA PHE A 120 0.14 -12.38 13.58
C PHE A 120 0.93 -12.82 14.81
N TYR A 121 0.31 -13.57 15.72
CA TYR A 121 0.98 -14.03 16.92
C TYR A 121 1.96 -15.18 16.67
N THR A 122 1.59 -16.13 15.80
CA THR A 122 2.38 -17.36 15.60
C THR A 122 3.54 -17.20 14.63
N ARG A 123 3.50 -16.23 13.71
CA ARG A 123 4.49 -16.04 12.63
C ARG A 123 5.08 -14.63 12.60
N VAL A 124 4.24 -13.60 12.65
CA VAL A 124 4.70 -12.20 12.53
C VAL A 124 5.44 -11.75 13.78
N TRP A 125 4.84 -11.95 14.96
CA TRP A 125 5.37 -11.47 16.23
C TRP A 125 6.80 -11.97 16.54
N PRO A 126 7.14 -13.27 16.31
CA PRO A 126 8.52 -13.73 16.41
C PRO A 126 9.49 -12.96 15.50
N LEU A 127 9.10 -12.66 14.26
CA LEU A 127 9.93 -11.89 13.32
C LEU A 127 10.11 -10.44 13.79
N LEU A 128 9.03 -9.77 14.20
CA LEU A 128 9.09 -8.41 14.71
C LEU A 128 10.02 -8.29 15.92
N LYS A 129 9.96 -9.27 16.85
CA LYS A 129 10.89 -9.34 17.98
C LYS A 129 12.34 -9.57 17.54
N ALA A 130 12.57 -10.46 16.58
CA ALA A 130 13.92 -10.78 16.11
C ALA A 130 14.60 -9.56 15.44
N TYR A 131 13.83 -8.75 14.69
CA TYR A 131 14.34 -7.55 14.05
C TYR A 131 14.23 -6.27 14.89
N ASN A 132 13.60 -6.33 16.07
CA ASN A 132 13.25 -5.16 16.88
C ASN A 132 12.46 -4.10 16.09
N VAL A 133 11.43 -4.56 15.37
CA VAL A 133 10.59 -3.74 14.49
C VAL A 133 9.23 -3.50 15.15
N PRO A 134 8.83 -2.24 15.44
CA PRO A 134 7.48 -1.93 15.88
C PRO A 134 6.46 -2.16 14.75
N ALA A 135 5.23 -2.46 15.11
CA ALA A 135 4.11 -2.60 14.19
C ALA A 135 2.79 -2.21 14.84
N LEU A 136 1.78 -1.95 14.02
CA LEU A 136 0.38 -1.81 14.41
C LEU A 136 -0.37 -3.11 14.10
N TRP A 137 -1.17 -3.60 15.04
CA TRP A 137 -2.10 -4.70 14.81
C TRP A 137 -3.54 -4.22 15.02
N ALA A 138 -4.38 -4.40 14.00
CA ALA A 138 -5.73 -3.85 13.94
C ALA A 138 -6.78 -4.98 13.77
N PRO A 139 -7.15 -5.69 14.85
CA PRO A 139 -8.09 -6.79 14.78
C PRO A 139 -9.54 -6.33 14.62
N VAL A 140 -10.37 -7.16 13.98
CA VAL A 140 -11.84 -7.00 14.04
C VAL A 140 -12.36 -7.61 15.34
N GLY A 141 -12.91 -6.76 16.21
CA GLY A 141 -13.32 -7.14 17.57
C GLY A 141 -14.26 -8.35 17.63
N SER A 142 -15.28 -8.40 16.77
CA SER A 142 -16.24 -9.52 16.76
C SER A 142 -15.65 -10.84 16.27
N TRP A 143 -14.64 -10.81 15.40
CA TRP A 143 -13.96 -12.01 14.91
C TRP A 143 -13.08 -12.61 16.00
N VAL A 144 -12.29 -11.78 16.68
CA VAL A 144 -11.42 -12.23 17.78
C VAL A 144 -12.22 -12.68 19.02
N ASP A 145 -13.38 -12.07 19.27
CA ASP A 145 -14.30 -12.40 20.38
C ASP A 145 -15.29 -13.53 20.05
N THR A 146 -15.16 -14.19 18.90
CA THR A 146 -16.05 -15.29 18.53
C THR A 146 -16.02 -16.40 19.60
N PRO A 147 -17.18 -16.89 20.10
CA PRO A 147 -17.21 -17.90 21.15
C PRO A 147 -16.61 -19.26 20.73
N PRO A 148 -16.09 -20.07 21.67
CA PRO A 148 -15.65 -21.43 21.38
C PRO A 148 -16.74 -22.25 20.68
N GLY A 149 -16.35 -23.05 19.68
CA GLY A 149 -17.26 -23.90 18.91
C GLY A 149 -18.11 -23.16 17.86
N LYS A 150 -17.96 -21.84 17.72
CA LYS A 150 -18.56 -21.05 16.63
C LYS A 150 -17.53 -20.76 15.54
N LYS A 151 -18.01 -20.49 14.32
CA LYS A 151 -17.20 -20.03 13.19
C LYS A 151 -17.34 -18.52 13.05
N VAL A 152 -16.34 -17.90 12.43
CA VAL A 152 -16.36 -16.48 12.07
C VAL A 152 -17.02 -16.30 10.72
N ASP A 153 -17.96 -15.36 10.62
CA ASP A 153 -18.49 -14.92 9.33
C ASP A 153 -17.53 -13.90 8.70
N PHE A 154 -16.71 -14.36 7.76
CA PHE A 154 -15.78 -13.54 7.01
C PHE A 154 -16.40 -13.18 5.66
N GLY A 155 -17.25 -12.15 5.64
CA GLY A 155 -17.90 -11.68 4.41
C GLY A 155 -18.77 -12.74 3.72
N GLY A 156 -19.46 -13.57 4.49
CA GLY A 156 -20.26 -14.70 4.02
C GLY A 156 -19.52 -16.05 4.02
N LEU A 157 -18.20 -16.05 4.23
CA LEU A 157 -17.39 -17.26 4.35
C LEU A 157 -17.26 -17.70 5.81
N MET A 158 -17.95 -18.78 6.17
CA MET A 158 -17.87 -19.37 7.51
C MET A 158 -16.50 -20.01 7.76
N THR A 159 -15.61 -19.22 8.34
CA THR A 159 -14.20 -19.49 8.57
C THR A 159 -13.98 -20.12 9.95
N ALA A 160 -13.01 -21.02 10.03
CA ALA A 160 -12.64 -21.64 11.30
C ALA A 160 -12.16 -20.58 12.29
N ARG A 161 -12.57 -20.72 13.55
CA ARG A 161 -12.32 -19.75 14.61
C ARG A 161 -10.83 -19.48 14.78
N ASP A 162 -10.03 -20.54 14.87
CA ASP A 162 -8.57 -20.56 15.01
C ASP A 162 -7.77 -19.84 13.91
N LYS A 163 -8.41 -19.49 12.79
CA LYS A 163 -7.83 -18.59 11.79
C LYS A 163 -7.59 -17.19 12.37
N PHE A 164 -8.39 -16.77 13.34
CA PHE A 164 -8.27 -15.48 14.02
C PHE A 164 -7.65 -15.65 15.41
N CYS A 165 -6.99 -14.60 15.90
CA CYS A 165 -6.43 -14.59 17.23
C CYS A 165 -7.57 -14.55 18.26
N HIS A 166 -7.43 -15.30 19.35
CA HIS A 166 -8.37 -15.25 20.45
C HIS A 166 -7.69 -14.77 21.70
N LEU A 167 -8.02 -13.54 22.06
CA LEU A 167 -7.76 -13.03 23.39
C LEU A 167 -8.71 -13.78 24.32
N GLY A 168 -8.20 -14.71 25.12
CA GLY A 168 -9.01 -15.38 26.13
C GLY A 168 -9.71 -14.34 27.01
N TYR A 169 -10.90 -14.69 27.53
CA TYR A 169 -11.60 -13.90 28.56
C TYR A 169 -10.66 -13.65 29.75
N GLY A 170 -9.87 -12.57 29.72
CA GLY A 170 -8.84 -12.29 30.71
C GLY A 170 -7.61 -11.53 30.18
N ALA A 171 -7.32 -11.58 28.88
CA ALA A 171 -6.29 -10.75 28.27
C ALA A 171 -6.89 -9.40 27.87
N ARG A 172 -6.91 -8.45 28.83
CA ARG A 172 -7.14 -7.04 28.49
C ARG A 172 -5.90 -6.51 27.76
N ALA A 173 -6.14 -5.86 26.61
CA ALA A 173 -5.14 -5.08 25.90
C ALA A 173 -4.62 -3.92 26.77
#